data_AF-A0A817VJ01-F1
#
_entry.id   AF-A0A817VJ01-F1
#
_cell.length_a   1.000
_cell.length_b   1.000
_cell.length_c   1.000
_cell.angle_alpha   90.00
_cell.angle_beta   90.00
_cell.angle_gamma   90.00
#
_symmetry.space_group_name_H-M   'P 1'
#
loop_
_entity.id
_entity.type
_entity.pdbx_description
1 polymer ?
#
loop_
_entity_poly.entity_id
_entity_poly.type
_entity_poly.pdbx_seq_one_letter_code
_entity_poly.pdbx_strand_id
1 'polypeptide(L)'
;MDGGDYTGQWVDDEQNGEGIRTFSSGSRYEAMYRNSKKHGYGIYWFANGQIYDGEWIDDKGNGQAIYIWPDKTQYRGMFKDNLKHGYGILAFPDGRTWKGFWENDKYKGEIQ
;
A
#
# COMPACT_ATOMS: atom_id res chain seq x y z
N MET A 1 0.08 19.21 14.23
CA MET A 1 1.38 18.60 13.90
C MET A 1 1.22 17.11 14.12
N ASP A 2 1.22 16.31 13.06
CA ASP A 2 1.19 14.85 13.20
C ASP A 2 2.58 14.41 13.64
N GLY A 3 2.83 14.55 14.95
CA GLY A 3 4.11 14.28 15.62
C GLY A 3 4.45 12.80 15.60
N GLY A 4 5.00 12.35 14.47
CA GLY A 4 5.51 11.02 14.27
C GLY A 4 7.03 10.99 14.25
N ASP A 5 7.61 9.88 14.70
CA ASP A 5 9.03 9.63 14.61
C ASP A 5 9.41 9.16 13.20
N TYR A 6 10.56 9.62 12.70
CA TYR A 6 11.18 9.09 11.50
C TYR A 6 12.60 8.67 11.78
N THR A 7 12.99 7.51 11.26
CA THR A 7 14.36 7.00 11.25
C THR A 7 14.70 6.55 9.84
N GLY A 8 15.70 7.13 9.22
CA GLY A 8 16.07 6.82 7.85
C GLY A 8 17.11 7.78 7.30
N GLN A 9 17.38 7.67 6.00
CA GLN A 9 18.36 8.53 5.35
C GLN A 9 17.73 9.90 5.02
N TRP A 10 18.59 10.91 5.00
CA TRP A 10 18.26 12.30 4.73
C TRP A 10 19.25 12.86 3.72
N VAL A 11 18.75 13.64 2.76
CA VAL A 11 19.55 14.38 1.77
C VAL A 11 18.92 15.77 1.65
N ASP A 12 19.71 16.83 1.81
CA ASP A 12 19.24 18.22 1.73
C ASP A 12 18.02 18.52 2.63
N ASP A 13 18.06 18.03 3.87
CA ASP A 13 16.95 18.10 4.86
C ASP A 13 15.63 17.41 4.43
N GLU A 14 15.68 16.58 3.38
CA GLU A 14 14.54 15.79 2.89
C GLU A 14 14.76 14.29 3.10
N GLN A 15 13.67 13.58 3.43
CA GLN A 15 13.72 12.11 3.56
C GLN A 15 13.98 11.49 2.20
N ASN A 16 15.03 10.68 2.12
CA ASN A 16 15.46 10.01 0.88
C ASN A 16 15.99 8.62 1.23
N GLY A 17 15.87 7.64 0.33
CA GLY A 17 16.31 6.27 0.59
C GLY A 17 15.44 5.53 1.60
N GLU A 18 15.95 4.50 2.25
CA GLU A 18 15.18 3.68 3.19
C GLU A 18 14.87 4.45 4.48
N GLY A 19 13.63 4.32 4.96
CA GLY A 19 13.20 4.94 6.20
C GLY A 19 11.96 4.28 6.80
N ILE A 20 11.84 4.46 8.12
CA ILE A 20 10.72 4.03 8.94
C ILE A 20 10.06 5.28 9.52
N ARG A 21 8.76 5.44 9.28
CA ARG A 21 7.95 6.50 9.88
C ARG A 21 6.83 5.90 10.72
N THR A 22 6.77 6.27 11.99
CA THR A 22 5.66 5.94 12.87
C THR A 22 4.84 7.20 13.09
N PHE A 23 3.55 7.14 12.83
CA PHE A 23 2.64 8.27 12.97
C PHE A 23 1.99 8.23 14.35
N SER A 24 1.67 9.41 14.90
CA SER A 24 0.93 9.52 16.17
C SER A 24 -0.45 8.85 16.12
N SER A 25 -1.01 8.66 14.92
CA SER A 25 -2.24 7.91 14.69
C SER A 25 -2.11 6.40 14.94
N GLY A 26 -0.88 5.88 15.11
CA GLY A 26 -0.59 4.46 15.22
C GLY A 26 -0.29 3.79 13.87
N SER A 27 -0.40 4.50 12.75
CA SER A 27 0.09 3.98 11.46
C SER A 27 1.61 3.88 11.45
N ARG A 28 2.16 2.95 10.68
CA ARG A 28 3.60 2.79 10.47
C ARG A 28 3.88 2.62 8.98
N TYR A 29 4.99 3.15 8.52
CA TYR A 29 5.47 2.97 7.16
C TYR A 29 6.94 2.61 7.16
N GLU A 30 7.31 1.61 6.39
CA GLU A 30 8.69 1.19 6.14
C GLU A 30 8.90 1.09 4.63
N ALA A 31 9.72 1.98 4.07
CA ALA A 31 9.94 1.99 2.62
C ALA A 31 11.10 2.88 2.17
N MET A 32 11.21 2.94 0.85
CA MET A 32 11.97 3.95 0.14
C MET A 32 11.22 5.30 0.12
N TYR A 33 12.00 6.36 0.31
CA TYR A 33 11.59 7.75 0.20
C TYR A 33 12.35 8.44 -0.93
N ARG A 34 11.68 9.39 -1.57
CA ARG A 34 12.29 10.32 -2.53
C ARG A 34 11.67 11.69 -2.32
N ASN A 35 12.49 12.68 -1.99
CA ASN A 35 12.05 14.05 -1.72
C ASN A 35 10.88 14.12 -0.73
N SER A 36 11.02 13.42 0.41
CA SER A 36 10.00 13.33 1.47
C SER A 36 8.68 12.66 1.10
N LYS A 37 8.61 11.99 -0.07
CA LYS A 37 7.46 11.20 -0.50
C LYS A 37 7.78 9.72 -0.52
N LYS A 38 6.78 8.90 -0.23
CA LYS A 38 6.83 7.45 -0.43
C LYS A 38 7.11 7.13 -1.89
N HIS A 39 8.12 6.31 -2.16
CA HIS A 39 8.50 5.95 -3.52
C HIS A 39 9.12 4.55 -3.54
N GLY A 40 9.08 3.82 -4.65
CA GLY A 40 9.62 2.46 -4.72
C GLY A 40 8.83 1.45 -3.88
N TYR A 41 9.45 0.38 -3.41
CA TYR A 41 8.76 -0.66 -2.64
C TYR A 41 8.70 -0.32 -1.14
N GLY A 42 7.59 -0.68 -0.50
CA GLY A 42 7.48 -0.60 0.96
C GLY A 42 6.14 -1.03 1.52
N ILE A 43 6.11 -1.15 2.85
CA ILE A 43 4.98 -1.64 3.62
C ILE A 43 4.40 -0.52 4.47
N TYR A 44 3.09 -0.30 4.36
CA TYR A 44 2.31 0.61 5.19
C TYR A 44 1.31 -0.16 6.03
N TRP A 45 1.47 -0.08 7.35
CA TRP A 45 0.49 -0.55 8.33
C TRP A 45 -0.40 0.62 8.72
N PHE A 46 -1.69 0.51 8.41
CA PHE A 46 -2.68 1.51 8.78
C PHE A 46 -3.10 1.31 10.23
N ALA A 47 -3.41 2.41 10.93
CA ALA A 47 -3.93 2.38 12.29
C ALA A 47 -5.20 1.52 12.47
N ASN A 48 -5.98 1.33 11.41
CA ASN A 48 -7.18 0.49 11.41
C ASN A 48 -6.90 -1.01 11.20
N GLY A 49 -5.62 -1.42 11.15
CA GLY A 49 -5.20 -2.81 10.96
C GLY A 49 -5.09 -3.26 9.50
N GLN A 50 -5.36 -2.38 8.53
CA GLN A 50 -5.07 -2.69 7.12
C GLN A 50 -3.55 -2.68 6.87
N ILE A 51 -3.11 -3.41 5.86
CA ILE A 51 -1.71 -3.45 5.43
C ILE A 51 -1.66 -3.27 3.91
N TYR A 52 -0.78 -2.39 3.43
CA TYR A 52 -0.39 -2.30 2.03
C TYR A 52 1.08 -2.66 1.90
N ASP A 53 1.40 -3.69 1.15
CA ASP A 53 2.76 -4.15 0.85
C ASP A 53 2.97 -4.10 -0.66
N GLY A 54 3.73 -3.14 -1.16
CA GLY A 54 3.99 -3.04 -2.60
C GLY A 54 4.60 -1.72 -3.06
N GLU A 55 4.34 -1.40 -4.32
CA GLU A 55 4.95 -0.28 -5.03
C GLU A 55 4.26 1.07 -4.75
N TRP A 56 5.08 2.11 -4.56
CA TRP A 56 4.68 3.48 -4.30
C TRP A 56 5.30 4.42 -5.33
N ILE A 57 4.52 5.39 -5.78
CA ILE A 57 4.99 6.53 -6.57
C ILE A 57 4.37 7.79 -5.99
N ASP A 58 5.22 8.63 -5.41
CA ASP A 58 4.88 9.96 -4.89
C ASP A 58 3.65 9.92 -3.97
N ASP A 59 3.76 9.14 -2.88
CA ASP A 59 2.71 8.92 -1.85
C ASP A 59 1.51 8.06 -2.26
N LYS A 60 1.48 7.56 -3.50
CA LYS A 60 0.38 6.73 -3.99
C LYS A 60 0.83 5.32 -4.31
N GLY A 61 0.05 4.34 -3.86
CA GLY A 61 0.19 2.95 -4.29
C GLY A 61 0.00 2.83 -5.81
N ASN A 62 1.03 2.38 -6.50
CA ASN A 62 1.11 2.30 -7.95
C ASN A 62 2.03 1.14 -8.35
N GLY A 63 1.52 0.17 -9.12
CA GLY A 63 2.26 -1.06 -9.44
C GLY A 63 1.67 -2.28 -8.73
N GLN A 64 2.44 -3.33 -8.55
CA GLN A 64 2.01 -4.54 -7.85
C GLN A 64 2.00 -4.32 -6.34
N ALA A 65 0.95 -4.81 -5.68
CA ALA A 65 0.90 -4.86 -4.22
C ALA A 65 -0.01 -5.97 -3.69
N ILE A 66 0.17 -6.25 -2.41
CA ILE A 66 -0.74 -7.04 -1.57
C ILE A 66 -1.39 -6.06 -0.58
N TYR A 67 -2.71 -6.03 -0.58
CA TYR A 67 -3.51 -5.27 0.36
C TYR A 67 -4.31 -6.20 1.25
N ILE A 68 -4.11 -6.11 2.56
CA ILE A 68 -4.68 -7.01 3.56
C ILE A 68 -5.63 -6.20 4.44
N TRP A 69 -6.87 -6.67 4.58
CA TRP A 69 -7.85 -6.11 5.50
C TRP A 69 -7.83 -6.85 6.86
N PRO A 70 -8.32 -6.23 7.95
CA PRO A 70 -8.35 -6.86 9.27
C PRO A 70 -9.14 -8.16 9.34
N ASP A 71 -10.15 -8.32 8.49
CA ASP A 71 -10.94 -9.55 8.37
C ASP A 71 -10.17 -10.69 7.68
N LYS A 72 -8.91 -10.44 7.25
CA LYS A 72 -8.03 -11.33 6.47
C LYS A 72 -8.42 -11.46 5.00
N THR A 73 -9.36 -10.65 4.50
CA THR A 73 -9.54 -10.46 3.06
C THR A 73 -8.23 -9.90 2.48
N GLN A 74 -7.84 -10.35 1.30
CA GLN A 74 -6.58 -9.97 0.66
C GLN A 74 -6.77 -9.69 -0.82
N TYR A 75 -6.23 -8.58 -1.30
CA TYR A 75 -6.12 -8.27 -2.72
C TYR A 75 -4.65 -8.33 -3.14
N ARG A 76 -4.34 -9.15 -4.14
CA ARG A 76 -3.02 -9.21 -4.78
C ARG A 76 -3.17 -8.84 -6.24
N GLY A 77 -2.62 -7.71 -6.66
CA GLY A 77 -2.79 -7.22 -8.03
C GLY A 77 -2.18 -5.85 -8.27
N MET A 78 -2.55 -5.24 -9.39
CA MET A 78 -2.06 -3.92 -9.75
C MET A 78 -2.85 -2.82 -9.04
N PHE A 79 -2.15 -1.74 -8.74
CA PHE A 79 -2.71 -0.48 -8.26
C PHE A 79 -2.33 0.64 -9.20
N LYS A 80 -3.22 1.64 -9.31
CA LYS A 80 -2.96 2.91 -9.97
C LYS A 80 -3.61 4.01 -9.14
N ASP A 81 -2.81 4.99 -8.71
CA ASP A 81 -3.28 6.11 -7.88
C ASP A 81 -4.08 5.67 -6.63
N ASN A 82 -3.58 4.66 -5.91
CA ASN A 82 -4.22 4.01 -4.75
C ASN A 82 -5.45 3.13 -5.03
N LEU A 83 -5.89 3.02 -6.29
CA LEU A 83 -7.05 2.21 -6.67
C LEU A 83 -6.61 0.87 -7.25
N LYS A 84 -7.34 -0.21 -6.95
CA LYS A 84 -7.15 -1.49 -7.65
C LYS A 84 -7.34 -1.28 -9.15
N HIS A 85 -6.40 -1.77 -9.93
CA HIS A 85 -6.34 -1.61 -11.37
C HIS A 85 -5.79 -2.89 -12.00
N GLY A 86 -5.86 -3.04 -13.34
CA GLY A 86 -5.26 -4.17 -14.05
C GLY A 86 -5.73 -5.54 -13.55
N TYR A 87 -4.91 -6.57 -13.72
CA TYR A 87 -5.24 -7.91 -13.24
C TYR A 87 -4.98 -8.04 -11.73
N GLY A 88 -5.86 -8.72 -11.01
CA GLY A 88 -5.68 -9.02 -9.60
C GLY A 88 -6.61 -10.10 -9.07
N ILE A 89 -6.27 -10.58 -7.88
CA ILE A 89 -6.97 -11.63 -7.15
C ILE A 89 -7.44 -11.06 -5.81
N LEU A 90 -8.75 -11.04 -5.58
CA LEU A 90 -9.34 -10.78 -4.27
C LEU A 90 -9.69 -12.13 -3.63
N ALA A 91 -9.09 -12.45 -2.49
CA ALA A 91 -9.32 -13.67 -1.74
C ALA A 91 -10.00 -13.34 -0.40
N PHE A 92 -11.08 -14.06 -0.09
CA PHE A 92 -11.83 -13.91 1.15
C PHE A 92 -11.44 -15.01 2.15
N PRO A 93 -11.64 -14.79 3.46
CA PRO A 93 -11.31 -15.77 4.50
C PRO A 93 -12.05 -17.10 4.39
N ASP A 94 -13.23 -17.08 3.76
CA ASP A 94 -14.06 -18.27 3.51
C ASP A 94 -13.60 -19.10 2.31
N GLY A 95 -12.50 -18.71 1.65
CA GLY A 95 -11.93 -19.39 0.50
C GLY A 95 -12.48 -18.93 -0.86
N ARG A 96 -13.50 -18.06 -0.90
CA ARG A 96 -13.94 -17.46 -2.17
C ARG A 96 -12.81 -16.61 -2.76
N THR A 97 -12.69 -16.63 -4.09
CA THR A 97 -11.72 -15.79 -4.80
C THR A 97 -12.33 -15.16 -6.05
N TRP A 98 -12.06 -13.88 -6.28
CA TRP A 98 -12.39 -13.19 -7.52
C TRP A 98 -11.10 -12.89 -8.26
N LYS A 99 -10.93 -13.48 -9.45
CA LYS A 99 -9.72 -13.38 -10.25
C LYS A 99 -10.07 -12.74 -11.59
N GLY A 100 -9.53 -11.56 -11.87
CA GLY A 100 -9.87 -10.87 -13.10
C GLY A 100 -9.33 -9.46 -13.15
N PHE A 101 -9.86 -8.69 -14.12
CA PHE A 101 -9.51 -7.29 -14.29
C PHE A 101 -10.25 -6.39 -13.31
N TRP A 102 -9.55 -5.36 -12.86
CA TRP A 102 -10.02 -4.31 -11.97
C TRP A 102 -9.80 -2.96 -12.64
N GLU A 103 -10.75 -2.06 -12.49
CA GLU A 103 -10.64 -0.69 -12.97
C GLU A 103 -11.22 0.25 -11.94
N ASN A 104 -10.38 1.08 -11.34
CA ASN A 104 -10.77 2.08 -10.34
C ASN A 104 -11.58 1.43 -9.20
N ASP A 105 -11.01 0.39 -8.59
CA ASP A 105 -11.61 -0.45 -7.55
C ASP A 105 -12.80 -1.34 -7.95
N LYS A 106 -13.27 -1.26 -9.20
CA LYS A 106 -14.39 -2.06 -9.68
C LYS A 106 -13.89 -3.33 -10.34
N TYR A 107 -14.34 -4.48 -9.86
CA TYR A 107 -14.12 -5.77 -10.51
C TYR A 107 -14.86 -5.79 -11.87
N LYS A 108 -14.16 -6.22 -12.92
CA LYS A 108 -14.64 -6.32 -14.30
C LYS A 108 -14.65 -7.76 -14.81
N GLY A 109 -14.32 -8.74 -13.97
CA GLY A 109 -14.41 -10.14 -14.33
C GLY A 109 -15.83 -10.68 -14.14
N GLU A 110 -16.04 -11.89 -14.63
CA GLU A 110 -17.25 -12.65 -14.30
C GLU A 110 -17.14 -13.18 -12.86
N ILE A 111 -18.25 -13.17 -12.14
CA ILE A 111 -18.37 -13.81 -10.83
C ILE A 111 -18.78 -15.25 -11.13
N GLN A 112 -17.91 -16.22 -10.82
CA GLN A 112 -18.25 -17.66 -10.86
C GLN A 112 -18.90 -18.11 -9.56
#